data_AF-A0A949M7S3-F1
#
_entry.id   AF-A0A949M7S3-F1
#
_cell.length_a   1.000
_cell.length_b   1.000
_cell.length_c   1.000
_cell.angle_alpha   90.00
_cell.angle_beta   90.00
_cell.angle_gamma   90.00
#
_symmetry.space_group_name_H-M   'P 1'
#
loop_
_entity.id
_entity.type
_entity.pdbx_description
1 polymer ?
#
loop_
_entity_poly.entity_id
_entity_poly.type
_entity_poly.pdbx_seq_one_letter_code
_entity_poly.pdbx_strand_id
1 'polypeptide(L)'
;MKKIAIRIASVLFCIGVLIDTTPESILWLWRTKAWVHPVLERLGLSQGDWPLFAPNPVLNNGVIVAELSDRNGNPATWTSTDWEKASAWTKFYRFRHMNYHQRLTNTHLAAVDFAEYLRLAVPDRESAVGSIRWSQDNQMLDPAPIEPPVREVKLYKYRNSIVLEEGQALPRLEQTIWSTQINFLARSDAQP
;
A
#
# COMPACT_ATOMS: atom_id res chain seq x y z
N MET A 1 28.81 -5.05 -31.48
CA MET A 1 28.24 -6.01 -30.50
C MET A 1 27.43 -5.33 -29.39
N LYS A 2 27.99 -4.38 -28.62
CA LYS A 2 27.27 -3.68 -27.51
C LYS A 2 25.91 -3.08 -27.90
N LYS A 3 25.83 -2.41 -29.06
CA LYS A 3 24.57 -1.81 -29.56
C LYS A 3 23.48 -2.84 -29.88
N ILE A 4 23.86 -4.04 -30.33
CA ILE A 4 22.93 -5.13 -30.64
C ILE A 4 22.41 -5.75 -29.35
N ALA A 5 23.29 -5.99 -28.37
CA ALA A 5 22.91 -6.50 -27.05
C ALA A 5 21.93 -5.56 -26.32
N ILE A 6 22.17 -4.24 -26.35
CA ILE A 6 21.25 -3.26 -25.77
C ILE A 6 19.88 -3.32 -26.44
N ARG A 7 19.82 -3.35 -27.78
CA ARG A 7 18.55 -3.45 -28.52
C ARG A 7 17.78 -4.72 -28.18
N ILE A 8 18.47 -5.86 -28.10
CA ILE A 8 17.85 -7.13 -27.73
C ILE A 8 17.29 -7.04 -26.31
N ALA A 9 18.08 -6.52 -25.35
CA ALA A 9 17.63 -6.34 -23.98
C ALA A 9 16.40 -5.42 -23.88
N SER A 10 16.39 -4.29 -24.61
CA SER A 10 15.25 -3.37 -24.64
C SER A 10 13.99 -4.01 -25.23
N VAL A 11 14.13 -4.78 -26.31
CA VAL A 11 12.99 -5.49 -26.92
C VAL A 11 12.44 -6.55 -25.97
N LEU A 12 13.30 -7.35 -25.35
CA LEU A 12 12.88 -8.34 -24.36
C LEU A 12 12.19 -7.70 -23.16
N PHE A 13 12.70 -6.55 -22.69
CA PHE A 13 12.05 -5.76 -21.64
C PHE A 13 10.65 -5.28 -22.05
N CYS A 14 10.52 -4.66 -23.22
CA CYS A 14 9.23 -4.17 -23.72
C CYS A 14 8.22 -5.31 -23.89
N ILE A 15 8.65 -6.46 -24.42
CA ILE A 15 7.81 -7.64 -24.57
C ILE A 15 7.36 -8.17 -23.20
N GLY A 16 8.27 -8.25 -22.23
CA GLY A 16 7.96 -8.68 -20.86
C GLY A 16 6.90 -7.78 -20.22
N VAL A 17 7.07 -6.46 -20.28
CA VAL A 17 6.09 -5.50 -19.77
C VAL A 17 4.75 -5.63 -20.52
N LEU A 18 4.77 -5.74 -21.85
CA LEU A 18 3.54 -5.91 -22.63
C LEU A 18 2.74 -7.15 -22.22
N ILE A 19 3.41 -8.29 -22.04
CA ILE A 19 2.78 -9.54 -21.56
C ILE A 19 2.18 -9.33 -20.18
N ASP A 20 2.90 -8.68 -19.27
CA ASP A 20 2.42 -8.47 -17.90
C ASP A 20 1.22 -7.50 -17.83
N THR A 21 1.20 -6.49 -18.71
CA THR A 21 0.04 -5.61 -18.91
C THR A 21 -1.12 -6.28 -19.62
N THR A 22 -1.08 -7.55 -20.04
CA THR A 22 -2.27 -8.11 -20.70
C THR A 22 -3.37 -8.50 -19.71
N PRO A 23 -4.64 -8.15 -19.99
CA PRO A 23 -5.76 -8.54 -19.15
C PRO A 23 -5.96 -10.06 -19.19
N GLU A 24 -6.36 -10.63 -18.05
CA GLU A 24 -6.48 -12.08 -17.85
C GLU A 24 -7.63 -12.70 -18.65
N SER A 25 -8.53 -11.88 -19.19
CA SER A 25 -9.59 -12.31 -20.10
C SER A 25 -9.07 -12.88 -21.43
N ILE A 26 -7.78 -12.67 -21.77
CA ILE A 26 -7.17 -13.20 -22.98
C ILE A 26 -6.61 -14.61 -22.72
N LEU A 27 -7.45 -15.61 -22.97
CA LEU A 27 -7.24 -17.05 -22.68
C LEU A 27 -6.00 -17.72 -23.29
N TRP A 28 -5.27 -17.10 -24.20
CA TRP A 28 -4.02 -17.68 -24.74
C TRP A 28 -2.76 -17.03 -24.14
N LEU A 29 -2.88 -15.84 -23.53
CA LEU A 29 -1.77 -15.11 -22.91
C LEU A 29 -1.60 -15.41 -21.43
N TRP A 30 -2.63 -15.93 -20.73
CA TRP A 30 -2.56 -16.22 -19.30
C TRP A 30 -1.41 -17.16 -18.93
N ARG A 31 -1.12 -18.19 -19.75
CA ARG A 31 0.01 -19.10 -19.52
C ARG A 31 1.32 -18.34 -19.57
N THR A 32 1.54 -17.54 -20.61
CA THR A 32 2.75 -16.74 -20.79
C THR A 32 2.92 -15.74 -19.65
N LYS A 33 1.82 -15.09 -19.24
CA LYS A 33 1.78 -14.18 -18.11
C LYS A 33 2.16 -14.88 -16.80
N ALA A 34 1.66 -16.08 -16.55
CA ALA A 34 1.99 -16.86 -15.34
C ALA A 34 3.50 -17.19 -15.22
N TRP A 35 4.22 -17.30 -16.33
CA TRP A 35 5.68 -17.48 -16.32
C TRP A 35 6.46 -16.17 -16.20
N VAL A 36 5.98 -15.10 -16.85
CA VAL A 36 6.67 -13.80 -16.88
C VAL A 36 6.47 -13.00 -15.60
N HIS A 37 5.26 -13.05 -15.03
CA HIS A 37 4.86 -12.26 -13.87
C HIS A 37 5.77 -12.49 -12.65
N PRO A 38 6.09 -13.72 -12.20
CA PRO A 38 6.95 -13.94 -11.04
C PRO A 38 8.38 -13.40 -11.22
N VAL A 39 8.88 -13.41 -12.47
CA VAL A 39 10.20 -12.87 -12.81
C VAL A 39 10.17 -11.35 -12.70
N LEU A 40 9.19 -10.70 -13.32
CA LEU A 40 9.02 -9.24 -13.24
C LEU A 40 8.71 -8.79 -11.82
N GLU A 41 7.95 -9.58 -11.06
CA GLU A 41 7.64 -9.34 -9.66
C GLU A 41 8.93 -9.31 -8.83
N ARG A 42 9.79 -10.34 -8.94
CA ARG A 42 11.08 -10.36 -8.25
C ARG A 42 11.98 -9.19 -8.62
N LEU A 43 11.93 -8.75 -9.89
CA LEU A 43 12.68 -7.60 -10.38
C LEU A 43 12.04 -6.25 -10.04
N GLY A 44 10.85 -6.22 -9.44
CA GLY A 44 10.11 -4.98 -9.15
C GLY A 44 9.57 -4.28 -10.40
N LEU A 45 9.46 -5.00 -11.51
CA LEU A 45 8.99 -4.52 -12.81
C LEU A 45 7.55 -4.96 -13.13
N SER A 46 6.93 -5.75 -12.25
CA SER A 46 5.53 -6.14 -12.37
C SER A 46 4.61 -4.92 -12.36
N GLN A 47 3.61 -4.95 -13.24
CA GLN A 47 2.61 -3.92 -13.49
C GLN A 47 1.41 -4.00 -12.54
N GLY A 48 1.41 -4.99 -11.64
CA GLY A 48 0.32 -5.24 -10.71
C GLY A 48 -0.91 -5.86 -11.38
N ASP A 49 -1.88 -6.25 -10.57
CA ASP A 49 -3.04 -6.98 -11.06
C ASP A 49 -4.11 -6.04 -11.65
N TRP A 50 -4.68 -6.44 -12.79
CA TRP A 50 -5.71 -5.68 -13.53
C TRP A 50 -6.97 -5.30 -12.74
N PRO A 51 -7.48 -6.11 -11.79
CA PRO A 51 -8.64 -5.73 -10.99
C PRO A 51 -8.40 -4.46 -10.14
N LEU A 52 -7.17 -3.95 -10.01
CA LEU A 52 -6.86 -2.64 -9.43
C LEU A 52 -7.53 -1.47 -10.19
N PHE A 53 -7.65 -1.59 -11.51
CA PHE A 53 -8.28 -0.58 -12.37
C PHE A 53 -9.80 -0.77 -12.47
N ALA A 54 -10.36 -1.77 -11.80
CA ALA A 54 -11.80 -1.91 -11.70
C ALA A 54 -12.41 -0.73 -10.92
N PRO A 55 -13.67 -0.35 -11.20
CA PRO A 55 -14.38 0.67 -10.42
C PRO A 55 -14.44 0.34 -8.92
N ASN A 56 -14.42 -0.96 -8.57
CA ASN A 56 -14.36 -1.45 -7.20
C ASN A 56 -13.28 -2.56 -7.11
N PRO A 57 -12.01 -2.20 -6.87
CA PRO A 57 -10.93 -3.17 -6.85
C PRO A 57 -11.09 -4.12 -5.66
N VAL A 58 -11.31 -5.41 -5.91
CA VAL A 58 -11.47 -6.45 -4.87
C VAL A 58 -10.12 -6.90 -4.28
N LEU A 59 -9.01 -6.44 -4.87
CA LEU A 59 -7.66 -6.77 -4.44
C LEU A 59 -7.29 -6.05 -3.15
N ASN A 60 -7.36 -6.79 -2.04
CA ASN A 60 -6.75 -6.45 -0.76
C ASN A 60 -6.88 -4.97 -0.41
N ASN A 61 -8.06 -4.57 0.08
CA ASN A 61 -8.36 -3.27 0.70
C ASN A 61 -7.60 -3.10 2.03
N GLY A 62 -6.29 -3.36 1.98
CA GLY A 62 -5.35 -3.21 3.06
C GLY A 62 -4.79 -1.80 3.03
N VAL A 63 -5.14 -0.97 4.00
CA VAL A 63 -4.52 0.35 4.20
C VAL A 63 -3.44 0.19 5.26
N ILE A 64 -2.26 0.75 4.99
CA ILE A 64 -1.23 0.91 6.02
C ILE A 64 -1.53 2.19 6.78
N VAL A 65 -1.58 2.09 8.10
CA VAL A 65 -1.81 3.20 9.00
C VAL A 65 -0.59 3.30 9.90
N ALA A 66 -0.05 4.49 10.05
CA ALA A 66 0.98 4.78 11.02
C ALA A 66 0.42 5.71 12.10
N GLU A 67 0.49 5.28 13.35
CA GLU A 67 0.27 6.14 14.51
C GLU A 67 1.59 6.83 14.84
N LEU A 68 1.57 8.15 14.87
CA LEU A 68 2.73 9.00 15.09
C LEU A 68 2.56 9.74 16.41
N SER A 69 3.63 9.86 17.19
CA SER A 69 3.67 10.73 18.37
C SER A 69 4.72 11.81 18.15
N ASP A 70 4.32 13.07 18.23
CA ASP A 70 5.21 14.21 18.04
C ASP A 70 6.08 14.50 19.29
N ARG A 71 6.90 15.56 19.25
CA ARG A 71 7.75 15.95 20.39
C ARG A 71 7.00 16.32 21.67
N ASN A 72 5.76 16.77 21.54
CA ASN A 72 4.88 17.18 22.64
C ASN A 72 3.95 16.02 23.08
N GLY A 73 4.06 14.85 22.45
CA GLY A 73 3.16 13.72 22.66
C GLY A 73 1.80 13.89 21.99
N ASN A 74 1.66 14.81 21.03
CA ASN A 74 0.45 14.93 20.24
C ASN A 74 0.37 13.72 19.28
N PRO A 75 -0.76 13.01 19.26
CA PRO A 75 -0.95 11.90 18.38
C PRO A 75 -1.30 12.40 16.97
N ALA A 76 -0.87 11.66 15.97
CA ALA A 76 -1.25 11.86 14.58
C ALA A 76 -1.33 10.54 13.83
N THR A 77 -2.03 10.58 12.71
CA THR A 77 -2.24 9.40 11.88
C THR A 77 -1.80 9.71 10.45
N TRP A 78 -0.86 8.91 9.97
CA TRP A 78 -0.55 8.82 8.54
C TRP A 78 -1.26 7.60 7.97
N THR A 79 -1.80 7.73 6.76
CA THR A 79 -2.45 6.62 6.06
C THR A 79 -1.89 6.52 4.64
N SER A 80 -1.63 5.28 4.21
CA SER A 80 -1.30 5.03 2.81
C SER A 80 -2.47 5.38 1.90
N THR A 81 -2.20 5.57 0.60
CA THR A 81 -3.25 5.83 -0.39
C THR A 81 -4.38 4.80 -0.31
N ASP A 82 -5.60 5.28 -0.06
CA ASP A 82 -6.83 4.51 -0.18
C ASP A 82 -7.11 4.28 -1.67
N TRP A 83 -6.74 3.09 -2.16
CA TRP A 83 -6.87 2.74 -3.58
C TRP A 83 -8.32 2.61 -4.02
N GLU A 84 -9.27 2.34 -3.12
CA GLU A 84 -10.69 2.29 -3.50
C GLU A 84 -11.17 3.69 -3.93
N LYS A 85 -10.81 4.72 -3.13
CA LYS A 85 -11.19 6.12 -3.36
C LYS A 85 -10.26 6.88 -4.29
N ALA A 86 -9.10 6.32 -4.63
CA ALA A 86 -8.13 6.95 -5.52
C ALA A 86 -8.69 7.08 -6.94
N SER A 87 -8.48 8.25 -7.55
CA SER A 87 -8.81 8.47 -8.97
C SER A 87 -8.04 7.50 -9.88
N ALA A 88 -8.56 7.24 -11.09
CA ALA A 88 -7.88 6.39 -12.08
C ALA A 88 -6.45 6.86 -12.40
N TRP A 89 -6.22 8.17 -12.45
CA TRP A 89 -4.89 8.75 -12.66
C TRP A 89 -3.94 8.52 -11.47
N THR A 90 -4.45 8.68 -10.24
CA THR A 90 -3.69 8.38 -9.03
C THR A 90 -3.31 6.90 -8.98
N LYS A 91 -4.24 6.00 -9.32
CA LYS A 91 -4.01 4.56 -9.45
C LYS A 91 -2.89 4.27 -10.47
N PHE A 92 -2.96 4.88 -11.65
CA PHE A 92 -1.97 4.70 -12.71
C PHE A 92 -0.56 5.16 -12.31
N TYR A 93 -0.40 6.41 -11.85
CA TYR A 93 0.93 6.95 -11.53
C TYR A 93 1.50 6.39 -10.22
N ARG A 94 0.66 6.16 -9.21
CA ARG A 94 1.11 5.70 -7.89
C ARG A 94 1.11 4.18 -7.73
N PHE A 95 0.71 3.38 -8.75
CA PHE A 95 0.61 1.92 -8.62
C PHE A 95 1.87 1.25 -8.03
N ARG A 96 3.07 1.79 -8.29
CA ARG A 96 4.31 1.27 -7.68
C ARG A 96 4.39 1.43 -6.17
N HIS A 97 3.78 2.48 -5.62
CA HIS A 97 3.67 2.67 -4.17
C HIS A 97 2.73 1.63 -3.56
N MET A 98 1.71 1.16 -4.30
CA MET A 98 0.88 0.03 -3.86
C MET A 98 1.71 -1.23 -3.71
N ASN A 99 2.50 -1.59 -4.74
CA ASN A 99 3.38 -2.76 -4.70
C ASN A 99 4.39 -2.67 -3.55
N TYR A 100 4.96 -1.48 -3.33
CA TYR A 100 5.83 -1.23 -2.19
C TYR A 100 5.09 -1.45 -0.86
N HIS A 101 3.92 -0.85 -0.67
CA HIS A 101 3.12 -1.00 0.55
C HIS A 101 2.64 -2.44 0.78
N GLN A 102 2.19 -3.15 -0.25
CA GLN A 102 1.81 -4.54 -0.13
C GLN A 102 3.00 -5.41 0.30
N ARG A 103 4.20 -5.14 -0.22
CA ARG A 103 5.43 -5.84 0.16
C ARG A 103 5.94 -5.49 1.55
N LEU A 104 5.76 -4.26 2.04
CA LEU A 104 6.08 -3.89 3.43
C LEU A 104 5.48 -4.89 4.43
N THR A 105 4.26 -5.34 4.14
CA THR A 105 3.55 -6.26 5.05
C THR A 105 4.12 -7.68 5.08
N ASN A 106 4.94 -8.05 4.10
CA ASN A 106 5.57 -9.37 3.98
C ASN A 106 7.03 -9.37 4.46
N THR A 107 7.60 -8.22 4.83
CA THR A 107 9.02 -8.11 5.20
C THR A 107 9.19 -7.15 6.37
N HIS A 108 9.43 -7.71 7.56
CA HIS A 108 9.56 -6.92 8.79
C HIS A 108 10.67 -5.85 8.72
N LEU A 109 11.83 -6.18 8.15
CA LEU A 109 12.94 -5.20 7.98
C LEU A 109 12.50 -4.00 7.13
N ALA A 110 11.78 -4.23 6.04
CA ALA A 110 11.26 -3.16 5.20
C ALA A 110 10.22 -2.30 5.95
N ALA A 111 9.39 -2.91 6.80
CA ALA A 111 8.44 -2.20 7.65
C ALA A 111 9.15 -1.31 8.69
N VAL A 112 10.27 -1.77 9.26
CA VAL A 112 11.11 -0.99 10.19
C VAL A 112 11.76 0.20 9.47
N ASP A 113 12.39 -0.03 8.32
CA ASP A 113 12.98 1.03 7.51
C ASP A 113 11.94 2.09 7.09
N PHE A 114 10.72 1.65 6.78
CA PHE A 114 9.62 2.55 6.43
C PHE A 114 9.11 3.34 7.62
N ALA A 115 8.99 2.72 8.81
CA ALA A 115 8.65 3.44 10.03
C ALA A 115 9.69 4.53 10.35
N GLU A 116 10.98 4.23 10.14
CA GLU A 116 12.06 5.20 10.29
C GLU A 116 12.01 6.31 9.23
N TYR A 117 11.73 5.97 7.98
CA TYR A 117 11.49 6.96 6.93
C TYR A 117 10.36 7.93 7.32
N LEU A 118 9.21 7.42 7.77
CA LEU A 118 8.08 8.26 8.19
C LEU A 118 8.45 9.17 9.37
N ARG A 119 9.21 8.66 10.33
CA ARG A 119 9.71 9.44 11.48
C ARG A 119 10.56 10.63 11.06
N LEU A 120 11.35 10.47 10.00
CA LEU A 120 12.24 11.51 9.46
C LEU A 120 11.59 12.42 8.42
N ALA A 121 10.58 11.92 7.68
CA ALA A 121 10.00 12.59 6.53
C ALA A 121 8.75 13.43 6.85
N VAL A 122 8.07 13.16 7.97
CA VAL A 122 6.91 13.93 8.43
C VAL A 122 7.38 15.15 9.23
N PRO A 123 6.86 16.37 8.97
CA PRO A 123 5.81 16.72 7.99
C PRO A 123 6.34 17.16 6.62
N ASP A 124 7.66 17.29 6.44
CA ASP A 124 8.27 17.99 5.30
C ASP A 124 7.97 17.37 3.93
N ARG A 125 7.84 16.04 3.87
CA ARG A 125 7.61 15.28 2.63
C ARG A 125 6.30 14.50 2.65
N GLU A 126 5.87 14.07 3.82
CA GLU A 126 4.66 13.27 4.00
C GLU A 126 3.69 14.04 4.90
N SER A 127 2.44 14.17 4.45
CA SER A 127 1.38 14.76 5.27
C SER A 127 0.82 13.72 6.22
N ALA A 128 0.72 14.06 7.51
CA ALA A 128 -0.04 13.30 8.48
C ALA A 128 -1.13 14.18 9.08
N VAL A 129 -2.29 13.58 9.35
CA VAL A 129 -3.44 14.29 9.90
C VAL A 129 -3.32 14.20 11.42
N GLY A 130 -3.40 15.35 12.10
CA GLY A 130 -3.51 15.37 13.56
C GLY A 130 -4.69 14.49 13.97
N SER A 131 -4.48 13.57 14.90
CA SER A 131 -5.55 12.69 15.34
C SER A 131 -6.31 13.33 16.50
N ILE A 132 -7.48 12.75 16.79
CA ILE A 132 -8.37 13.27 17.82
C ILE A 132 -7.64 13.25 19.17
N ARG A 133 -7.57 14.41 19.81
CA ARG A 133 -7.05 14.56 21.16
C ARG A 133 -8.21 14.63 22.14
N TRP A 134 -8.01 14.04 23.31
CA TRP A 134 -8.96 14.12 24.41
C TRP A 134 -8.33 14.91 25.55
N SER A 135 -9.07 15.86 26.12
CA SER A 135 -8.68 16.50 27.38
C SER A 135 -8.80 15.52 28.55
N GLN A 136 -8.27 15.89 29.72
CA GLN A 136 -8.47 15.12 30.95
C GLN A 136 -9.96 15.00 31.33
N ASP A 137 -10.80 15.91 30.84
CA ASP A 137 -12.25 15.93 31.05
C ASP A 137 -13.03 15.21 29.93
N ASN A 138 -12.36 14.39 29.11
CA ASN A 138 -12.94 13.70 27.95
C ASN A 138 -13.64 14.63 26.94
N GLN A 139 -13.19 15.88 26.83
CA GLN A 139 -13.64 16.75 25.74
C GLN A 139 -12.78 16.53 24.51
N MET A 140 -13.43 16.44 23.35
CA MET A 140 -12.75 16.36 22.06
C MET A 140 -12.06 17.70 21.80
N LEU A 141 -10.73 17.67 21.67
CA LEU A 141 -9.93 18.83 21.33
C LEU A 141 -9.68 18.87 19.83
N ASP A 142 -9.52 20.07 19.28
CA ASP A 142 -9.12 20.23 17.90
C ASP A 142 -7.78 19.52 17.65
N PRO A 143 -7.62 18.81 16.52
CA PRO A 143 -6.38 18.15 16.20
C PRO A 143 -5.27 19.19 16.06
N ALA A 144 -4.25 19.08 16.90
CA ALA A 144 -3.08 19.96 16.81
C ALA A 144 -2.24 19.58 15.58
N PRO A 145 -1.63 20.55 14.89
CA PRO A 145 -0.64 20.27 13.87
C PRO A 145 0.56 19.54 14.48
N ILE A 146 1.15 18.64 13.69
CA ILE A 146 2.29 17.84 14.12
C ILE A 146 3.54 18.72 14.19
N GLU A 147 4.22 18.71 15.33
CA GLU A 147 5.50 19.41 15.48
C GLU A 147 6.67 18.43 15.42
N PRO A 148 7.60 18.57 14.45
CA PRO A 148 8.80 17.76 14.42
C PRO A 148 9.71 18.04 15.63
N PRO A 149 10.54 17.07 16.06
CA PRO A 149 10.69 15.73 15.49
C PRO A 149 9.57 14.76 15.91
N VAL A 150 9.23 13.82 15.03
CA VAL A 150 8.39 12.66 15.39
C VAL A 150 9.22 11.74 16.30
N ARG A 151 8.66 11.40 17.46
CA ARG A 151 9.29 10.58 18.49
C ARG A 151 9.03 9.09 18.30
N GLU A 152 7.81 8.74 17.96
CA GLU A 152 7.39 7.35 17.84
C GLU A 152 6.53 7.17 16.60
N VAL A 153 6.75 6.07 15.91
CA VAL A 153 5.95 5.61 14.77
C VAL A 153 5.57 4.16 15.00
N LYS A 154 4.28 3.85 15.05
CA LYS A 154 3.75 2.48 15.07
C LYS A 154 3.02 2.21 13.77
N LEU A 155 3.47 1.19 13.05
CA LEU A 155 2.95 0.84 11.74
C LEU A 155 2.01 -0.37 11.83
N TYR A 156 0.83 -0.23 11.24
CA TYR A 156 -0.22 -1.24 11.23
C TYR A 156 -0.72 -1.47 9.80
N LYS A 157 -1.10 -2.72 9.50
CA LYS A 157 -1.90 -3.06 8.32
C LYS A 157 -3.34 -3.29 8.75
N TYR A 158 -4.24 -2.45 8.26
CA TYR A 158 -5.68 -2.64 8.39
C TYR A 158 -6.18 -3.30 7.13
N ARG A 159 -6.73 -4.51 7.23
CA ARG A 159 -7.30 -5.24 6.09
C ARG A 159 -8.77 -5.53 6.36
N ASN A 160 -9.62 -5.07 5.45
CA ASN A 160 -11.01 -5.50 5.40
C ASN A 160 -11.12 -6.70 4.47
N SER A 161 -11.65 -7.83 4.97
CA SER A 161 -11.86 -9.03 4.17
C SER A 161 -13.27 -9.57 4.36
N ILE A 162 -13.80 -10.14 3.28
CA ILE A 162 -15.02 -10.93 3.27
C ILE A 162 -14.60 -12.40 3.21
N VAL A 163 -15.12 -13.22 4.11
CA VAL A 163 -14.95 -14.67 4.03
C VAL A 163 -16.18 -15.21 3.27
N LEU A 164 -15.95 -15.84 2.13
CA LEU A 164 -16.98 -16.51 1.35
C LEU A 164 -16.68 -17.99 1.32
N GLU A 165 -17.69 -18.82 1.55
CA GLU A 165 -17.56 -20.26 1.36
C GLU A 165 -17.53 -20.60 -0.13
N GLU A 166 -16.77 -21.63 -0.50
CA GLU A 166 -16.62 -22.06 -1.88
C GLU A 166 -17.99 -22.41 -2.48
N GLY A 167 -18.38 -21.70 -3.55
CA GLY A 167 -19.70 -21.86 -4.19
C GLY A 167 -20.77 -20.84 -3.78
N GLN A 168 -20.52 -19.98 -2.78
CA GLN A 168 -21.42 -18.87 -2.49
C GLN A 168 -21.31 -17.75 -3.53
N ALA A 169 -22.46 -17.23 -3.96
CA ALA A 169 -22.51 -16.03 -4.80
C ALA A 169 -21.99 -14.82 -4.03
N LEU A 170 -21.35 -13.87 -4.75
CA LEU A 170 -20.89 -12.62 -4.15
C LEU A 170 -22.10 -11.88 -3.51
N PRO A 171 -22.05 -11.55 -2.20
CA PRO A 171 -23.13 -10.83 -1.55
C PRO A 171 -23.25 -9.43 -2.15
N ARG A 172 -24.47 -8.86 -2.10
CA ARG A 172 -24.66 -7.44 -2.44
C ARG A 172 -23.90 -6.59 -1.42
N LEU A 173 -23.41 -5.43 -1.84
CA LEU A 173 -22.65 -4.48 -1.01
C LEU A 173 -23.34 -4.20 0.34
N GLU A 174 -24.67 -4.03 0.31
CA GLU A 174 -25.52 -3.74 1.48
C GLU A 174 -25.62 -4.91 2.48
N GLN A 175 -25.33 -6.13 2.04
CA GLN A 175 -25.39 -7.36 2.83
C GLN A 175 -24.00 -7.83 3.27
N THR A 176 -22.96 -7.08 2.91
CA THR A 176 -21.58 -7.48 3.12
C THR A 176 -21.13 -7.12 4.54
N ILE A 177 -20.87 -8.14 5.35
CA ILE A 177 -20.25 -7.98 6.68
C ILE A 177 -18.73 -8.08 6.51
N TRP A 178 -18.03 -6.97 6.74
CA TRP A 178 -16.59 -6.89 6.63
C TRP A 178 -15.92 -7.28 7.95
N SER A 179 -14.99 -8.24 7.92
CA SER A 179 -14.09 -8.49 9.04
C SER A 179 -12.88 -7.57 8.93
N THR A 180 -12.58 -6.83 10.01
CA THR A 180 -11.41 -5.96 10.11
C THR A 180 -10.28 -6.71 10.81
N GLN A 181 -9.17 -6.93 10.10
CA GLN A 181 -7.95 -7.49 10.67
C GLN A 181 -6.92 -6.36 10.85
N ILE A 182 -6.35 -6.25 12.05
CA ILE A 182 -5.29 -5.30 12.38
C ILE A 182 -4.01 -6.09 12.65
N ASN A 183 -3.00 -5.91 11.79
CA ASN A 183 -1.70 -6.54 11.97
C ASN A 183 -0.65 -5.47 12.30
N PHE A 184 0.00 -5.60 13.45
CA PHE A 184 1.15 -4.77 13.79
C PHE A 184 2.36 -5.17 12.92
N LEU A 185 3.03 -4.19 12.32
CA LEU A 185 4.13 -4.41 11.39
C LEU A 185 5.50 -4.06 12.00
N ALA A 186 5.61 -2.86 12.57
CA ALA A 186 6.85 -2.34 13.11
C ALA A 186 6.59 -1.17 14.06
N ARG A 187 7.57 -0.89 14.91
CA ARG A 187 7.65 0.32 15.73
C ARG A 187 9.05 0.92 15.58
N SER A 188 9.12 2.22 15.39
CA SER A 188 10.36 2.99 15.51
C SER A 188 10.20 4.05 16.60
N ASP A 189 11.18 4.12 17.50
CA ASP A 189 11.28 5.13 18.54
C ASP A 189 12.57 5.92 18.34
N ALA A 190 12.52 7.24 18.53
CA ALA A 190 13.73 8.03 18.70
C ALA A 190 14.43 7.57 19.99
N GLN A 191 15.67 7.07 19.88
CA GLN A 191 16.50 6.78 21.06
C GLN A 191 16.62 8.04 21.93
N PRO A 192 16.59 7.89 23.27
CA PRO A 192 16.65 9.00 24.21
C PRO A 192 17.94 9.81 24.11
#